data_AF-A0A4R8RKS6-F1
#
_entry.id   AF-A0A4R8RKS6-F1
#
_cell.length_a   1.000
_cell.length_b   1.000
_cell.length_c   1.000
_cell.angle_alpha   90.00
_cell.angle_beta   90.00
_cell.angle_gamma   90.00
#
_symmetry.space_group_name_H-M   'P 1'
#
loop_
_entity.id
_entity.type
_entity.pdbx_description
1 polymer ?
#
loop_
_entity_poly.entity_id
_entity_poly.type
_entity_poly.pdbx_seq_one_letter_code
_entity_poly.pdbx_strand_id
1 'polypeptide(L)'
;MYKPLHATAILLSALAATSSAYPGWSSVDMMTQLHARASDTSTEALGDLSDLSDSSLTPVGKAIKAMLTSASATATSDEKYGGDVPELGSKECAADKCCVYQHFGAELAGLFVNGDGCTDPARASIRLGFHDAAGWSKATGPGGGADGSLVLAPEEIGRPLNDGLEEIVGQMKKWFAKYSEFGAGMADMIQFAANAGTVLCPGGPRVVTLVGRRDSSEAAPDGLLPDVNDPADKLVGLFVNKTISPPGLAALIGAHTASRQRTVDASRANAPQDSTPGVWDTLYYQQTLNGAPEEVFTFKSDTVLSKDSRTGPAFQAFADGQPLWAAAYAREYLRLSLLGVENINDLTDCTKALPFKGN
;
A
#
# COMPACT_ATOMS: atom_id res chain seq x y z
N MET A 1 23.42 0.69 -67.32
CA MET A 1 22.51 -0.38 -66.87
C MET A 1 22.13 -0.10 -65.42
N TYR A 2 21.01 0.59 -65.20
CA TYR A 2 20.44 0.82 -63.86
C TYR A 2 19.43 -0.31 -63.59
N LYS A 3 19.55 -0.99 -62.44
CA LYS A 3 18.51 -1.89 -61.91
C LYS A 3 17.81 -1.19 -60.74
N PRO A 4 16.47 -1.22 -60.64
CA PRO A 4 15.75 -0.59 -59.54
C PRO A 4 15.71 -1.52 -58.31
N LEU A 5 15.93 -0.94 -57.13
CA LEU A 5 15.64 -1.56 -55.83
C LEU A 5 14.12 -1.70 -55.68
N HIS A 6 13.63 -2.92 -55.46
CA HIS A 6 12.26 -3.15 -54.99
C HIS A 6 12.27 -3.06 -53.46
N ALA A 7 11.54 -2.10 -52.90
CA ALA A 7 11.26 -2.03 -51.47
C ALA A 7 10.07 -2.95 -51.15
N THR A 8 10.33 -4.05 -50.44
CA THR A 8 9.28 -4.92 -49.91
C THR A 8 8.79 -4.33 -48.59
N ALA A 9 7.59 -3.74 -48.60
CA ALA A 9 6.91 -3.33 -47.39
C ALA A 9 6.40 -4.58 -46.64
N ILE A 10 7.05 -4.93 -45.54
CA ILE A 10 6.55 -5.95 -44.61
C ILE A 10 5.51 -5.26 -43.72
N LEU A 11 4.23 -5.49 -44.00
CA LEU A 11 3.16 -5.18 -43.05
C LEU A 11 3.28 -6.14 -41.87
N LEU A 12 3.78 -5.64 -40.74
CA LEU A 12 3.56 -6.28 -39.43
C LEU A 12 2.08 -6.11 -39.08
N SER A 13 1.29 -7.15 -39.31
CA SER A 13 -0.02 -7.29 -38.69
C SER A 13 0.17 -7.52 -37.19
N ALA A 14 -0.02 -6.47 -36.40
CA ALA A 14 -0.20 -6.60 -34.96
C ALA A 14 -1.52 -7.35 -34.71
N LEU A 15 -1.44 -8.64 -34.39
CA LEU A 15 -2.55 -9.33 -33.75
C LEU A 15 -2.71 -8.74 -32.35
N ALA A 16 -3.67 -7.81 -32.21
CA ALA A 16 -4.22 -7.48 -30.91
C ALA A 16 -4.83 -8.78 -30.35
N ALA A 17 -4.17 -9.37 -29.36
CA ALA A 17 -4.79 -10.39 -28.54
C ALA A 17 -5.96 -9.71 -27.83
N THR A 18 -7.17 -10.00 -28.27
CA THR A 18 -8.37 -9.60 -27.54
C THR A 18 -8.35 -10.36 -26.22
N SER A 19 -8.00 -9.67 -25.14
CA SER A 19 -8.22 -10.17 -23.80
C SER A 19 -9.71 -10.49 -23.67
N SER A 20 -10.02 -11.72 -23.29
CA SER A 20 -11.38 -12.08 -22.90
C SER A 20 -11.63 -11.52 -21.50
N ALA A 21 -11.72 -10.20 -21.38
CA ALA A 21 -12.39 -9.59 -20.25
C ALA A 21 -13.88 -9.97 -20.40
N TYR A 22 -14.43 -10.70 -19.42
CA TYR A 22 -15.83 -11.09 -19.40
C TYR A 22 -16.73 -9.87 -19.67
N PRO A 23 -17.38 -9.75 -20.85
CA PRO A 23 -18.13 -8.56 -21.20
C PRO A 23 -19.33 -8.45 -20.25
N GLY A 24 -19.38 -7.40 -19.43
CA GLY A 24 -20.52 -7.06 -18.58
C GLY A 24 -20.33 -7.18 -17.07
N TRP A 25 -19.12 -7.44 -16.57
CA TRP A 25 -18.85 -7.52 -15.13
C TRP A 25 -18.11 -6.27 -14.64
N SER A 26 -18.62 -5.63 -13.57
CA SER A 26 -17.88 -4.56 -12.90
C SER A 26 -16.71 -5.13 -12.10
N SER A 27 -15.68 -4.33 -11.82
CA SER A 27 -14.57 -4.73 -10.92
C SER A 27 -15.09 -5.15 -9.54
N VAL A 28 -16.19 -4.54 -9.09
CA VAL A 28 -16.89 -4.88 -7.84
C VAL A 28 -17.50 -6.29 -7.89
N ASP A 29 -18.12 -6.68 -9.01
CA ASP A 29 -18.70 -8.03 -9.16
C ASP A 29 -17.62 -9.12 -9.19
N MET A 30 -16.48 -8.83 -9.82
CA MET A 30 -15.34 -9.75 -9.86
C MET A 30 -14.67 -9.90 -8.49
N MET A 31 -14.45 -8.80 -7.75
CA MET A 31 -14.00 -8.91 -6.36
C MET A 31 -15.00 -9.67 -5.51
N THR A 32 -16.29 -9.43 -5.68
CA THR A 32 -17.34 -10.16 -4.94
C THR A 32 -17.26 -11.65 -5.24
N GLN A 33 -16.96 -12.05 -6.48
CA GLN A 33 -16.75 -13.46 -6.82
C GLN A 33 -15.45 -14.06 -6.28
N LEU A 34 -14.34 -13.33 -6.31
CA LEU A 34 -13.09 -13.77 -5.68
C LEU A 34 -13.30 -13.99 -4.17
N HIS A 35 -13.98 -13.04 -3.54
CA HIS A 35 -14.38 -13.10 -2.13
C HIS A 35 -15.42 -14.17 -1.85
N ALA A 36 -16.33 -14.51 -2.77
CA ALA A 36 -17.32 -15.57 -2.58
C ALA A 36 -16.70 -16.98 -2.73
N ARG A 37 -15.56 -17.08 -3.42
CA ARG A 37 -14.78 -18.33 -3.56
C ARG A 37 -13.82 -18.55 -2.39
N ALA A 38 -13.37 -17.48 -1.73
CA ALA A 38 -12.66 -17.56 -0.47
C ALA A 38 -13.70 -17.63 0.67
N SER A 39 -13.55 -18.54 1.63
CA SER A 39 -14.49 -18.61 2.78
C SER A 39 -14.35 -17.43 3.75
N ASP A 40 -13.48 -16.46 3.47
CA ASP A 40 -13.09 -15.39 4.38
C ASP A 40 -12.87 -14.10 3.58
N THR A 41 -13.59 -13.05 3.94
CA THR A 41 -13.48 -11.71 3.32
C THR A 41 -12.95 -10.74 4.36
N SER A 42 -12.15 -9.75 3.94
CA SER A 42 -11.60 -8.73 4.84
C SER A 42 -12.70 -7.76 5.32
N THR A 43 -13.66 -8.23 6.13
CA THR A 43 -14.89 -7.51 6.51
C THR A 43 -15.09 -7.31 8.02
N GLU A 44 -14.11 -7.69 8.83
CA GLU A 44 -14.16 -7.43 10.29
C GLU A 44 -14.01 -5.94 10.60
N ALA A 45 -14.80 -5.41 11.54
CA ALA A 45 -14.54 -4.09 12.12
C ALA A 45 -13.24 -4.11 12.93
N LEU A 46 -12.61 -2.94 13.08
CA LEU A 46 -11.33 -2.78 13.79
C LEU A 46 -11.45 -1.77 14.92
N GLY A 47 -10.54 -1.87 15.90
CA GLY A 47 -10.43 -0.91 17.00
C GLY A 47 -11.74 -0.66 17.74
N ASP A 48 -11.94 0.58 18.18
CA ASP A 48 -13.18 1.04 18.81
C ASP A 48 -14.44 0.87 17.94
N LEU A 49 -14.34 0.79 16.61
CA LEU A 49 -15.50 0.57 15.74
C LEU A 49 -16.14 -0.81 15.91
N SER A 50 -15.38 -1.77 16.45
CA SER A 50 -15.88 -3.11 16.76
C SER A 50 -16.73 -3.15 18.04
N ASP A 51 -16.46 -2.25 18.99
CA ASP A 51 -17.13 -2.18 20.29
C ASP A 51 -18.24 -1.12 20.35
N LEU A 52 -18.10 -0.04 19.59
CA LEU A 52 -19.05 1.08 19.61
C LEU A 52 -20.36 0.72 18.87
N SER A 53 -21.47 1.15 19.46
CA SER A 53 -22.78 1.11 18.80
C SER A 53 -22.84 2.12 17.66
N ASP A 54 -23.64 1.84 16.62
CA ASP A 54 -23.75 2.71 15.44
C ASP A 54 -24.25 4.13 15.78
N SER A 55 -24.98 4.31 16.89
CA SER A 55 -25.39 5.62 17.39
C SER A 55 -24.26 6.44 17.99
N SER A 56 -23.20 5.78 18.47
CA SER A 56 -22.02 6.42 19.07
C SER A 56 -20.93 6.74 18.03
N LEU A 57 -21.09 6.29 16.79
CA LEU A 57 -20.13 6.54 15.73
C LEU A 57 -20.22 7.97 15.21
N THR A 58 -19.06 8.62 15.09
CA THR A 58 -18.91 9.89 14.38
C THR A 58 -19.19 9.69 12.89
N PRO A 59 -19.40 10.76 12.10
CA PRO A 59 -19.55 10.63 10.65
C PRO A 59 -18.38 9.91 9.98
N VAL A 60 -17.14 10.22 10.42
CA VAL A 60 -15.93 9.57 9.93
C VAL A 60 -15.85 8.11 10.38
N GLY A 61 -16.16 7.80 11.63
CA GLY A 61 -16.23 6.42 12.12
C GLY A 61 -17.24 5.56 11.35
N LYS A 62 -18.41 6.12 11.01
CA LYS A 62 -19.40 5.45 10.14
C LYS A 62 -18.85 5.17 8.75
N ALA A 63 -18.17 6.14 8.14
CA ALA A 63 -17.57 5.99 6.82
C ALA A 63 -16.47 4.91 6.83
N ILE A 64 -15.58 4.93 7.83
CA ILE A 64 -14.52 3.94 7.97
C ILE A 64 -15.10 2.54 8.23
N LYS A 65 -16.07 2.41 9.15
CA LYS A 65 -16.74 1.13 9.41
C LYS A 65 -17.36 0.57 8.14
N ALA A 66 -18.06 1.40 7.35
CA ALA A 66 -18.63 0.99 6.08
C ALA A 66 -17.57 0.50 5.07
N MET A 67 -16.41 1.17 4.97
CA MET A 67 -15.30 0.74 4.11
C MET A 67 -14.69 -0.60 4.56
N LEU A 68 -14.54 -0.78 5.87
CA LEU A 68 -13.97 -1.99 6.46
C LEU A 68 -14.91 -3.18 6.31
N THR A 69 -16.22 -3.01 6.54
CA THR A 69 -17.16 -4.12 6.67
C THR A 69 -17.96 -4.43 5.39
N SER A 70 -17.93 -3.55 4.39
CA SER A 70 -18.60 -3.78 3.11
C SER A 70 -17.60 -4.20 2.02
N ALA A 71 -17.81 -5.39 1.45
CA ALA A 71 -17.01 -5.89 0.33
C ALA A 71 -17.12 -5.03 -0.94
N SER A 72 -18.15 -4.19 -1.08
CA SER A 72 -18.38 -3.33 -2.23
C SER A 72 -17.95 -1.87 -2.02
N ALA A 73 -17.52 -1.49 -0.82
CA ALA A 73 -17.12 -0.11 -0.54
C ALA A 73 -15.74 0.21 -1.13
N THR A 74 -15.63 1.37 -1.76
CA THR A 74 -14.35 1.91 -2.25
C THR A 74 -13.60 2.61 -1.13
N ALA A 75 -12.29 2.38 -1.04
CA ALA A 75 -11.40 3.05 -0.09
C ALA A 75 -10.50 4.08 -0.80
N THR A 76 -11.05 4.79 -1.78
CA THR A 76 -10.34 5.81 -2.57
C THR A 76 -11.08 7.14 -2.57
N SER A 77 -10.35 8.25 -2.62
CA SER A 77 -10.94 9.58 -2.77
C SER A 77 -10.09 10.51 -3.65
N ASP A 78 -10.78 11.26 -4.52
CA ASP A 78 -10.18 12.29 -5.38
C ASP A 78 -10.33 13.70 -4.80
N GLU A 79 -10.75 13.82 -3.53
CA GLU A 79 -10.86 15.11 -2.86
C GLU A 79 -9.51 15.83 -2.85
N LYS A 80 -9.53 17.13 -3.13
CA LYS A 80 -8.35 18.00 -3.16
C LYS A 80 -8.40 18.99 -2.00
N TYR A 81 -7.23 19.35 -1.49
CA TYR A 81 -7.11 20.51 -0.61
C TYR A 81 -7.59 21.76 -1.37
N GLY A 82 -8.67 22.37 -0.88
CA GLY A 82 -9.28 23.53 -1.51
C GLY A 82 -8.63 24.84 -1.07
N GLY A 83 -8.64 25.83 -1.96
CA GLY A 83 -8.17 27.20 -1.67
C GLY A 83 -6.65 27.30 -1.47
N ASP A 84 -6.21 28.42 -0.90
CA ASP A 84 -4.82 28.64 -0.52
C ASP A 84 -4.49 27.81 0.71
N VAL A 85 -3.36 27.09 0.68
CA VAL A 85 -2.88 26.32 1.83
C VAL A 85 -2.39 27.31 2.90
N PRO A 86 -2.97 27.31 4.12
CA PRO A 86 -2.51 28.19 5.18
C PRO A 86 -1.03 27.97 5.52
N GLU A 87 -0.31 29.03 5.90
CA GLU A 87 1.10 28.91 6.29
C GLU A 87 1.28 27.95 7.47
N LEU A 88 2.32 27.12 7.41
CA LEU A 88 2.66 26.21 8.50
C LEU A 88 2.97 27.01 9.78
N GLY A 89 2.32 26.65 10.90
CA GLY A 89 2.42 27.38 12.16
C GLY A 89 1.42 28.54 12.33
N SER A 90 0.63 28.87 11.31
CA SER A 90 -0.50 29.81 11.43
C SER A 90 -1.65 29.20 12.26
N LYS A 91 -2.52 30.07 12.79
CA LYS A 91 -3.72 29.63 13.55
C LYS A 91 -4.69 28.87 12.65
N GLU A 92 -4.79 29.30 11.39
CA GLU A 92 -5.62 28.71 10.36
C GLU A 92 -5.14 27.29 10.04
N CYS A 93 -3.82 27.09 9.92
CA CYS A 93 -3.25 25.76 9.73
C CYS A 93 -3.46 24.86 10.95
N ALA A 94 -3.26 25.39 12.17
CA ALA A 94 -3.46 24.63 13.40
C ALA A 94 -4.94 24.20 13.62
N ALA A 95 -5.90 24.93 13.03
CA ALA A 95 -7.32 24.60 13.11
C ALA A 95 -7.75 23.50 12.13
N ASP A 96 -7.00 23.28 11.03
CA ASP A 96 -7.23 22.18 10.09
C ASP A 96 -6.20 21.06 10.33
N LYS A 97 -6.66 19.93 10.90
CA LYS A 97 -5.81 18.75 11.18
C LYS A 97 -5.06 18.24 9.94
N CYS A 98 -5.55 18.53 8.73
CA CYS A 98 -4.91 18.10 7.49
C CYS A 98 -3.85 19.07 6.97
N CYS A 99 -3.77 20.30 7.49
CA CYS A 99 -2.89 21.33 6.94
C CYS A 99 -1.40 20.96 7.07
N VAL A 100 -0.96 20.46 8.23
CA VAL A 100 0.43 19.99 8.41
C VAL A 100 0.78 18.89 7.40
N TYR A 101 -0.16 17.98 7.13
CA TYR A 101 0.02 16.90 6.17
C TYR A 101 -0.03 17.38 4.72
N GLN A 102 -0.71 18.49 4.41
CA GLN A 102 -0.65 19.12 3.09
C GLN A 102 0.76 19.66 2.81
N HIS A 103 1.40 20.30 3.80
CA HIS A 103 2.79 20.75 3.71
C HIS A 103 3.76 19.57 3.61
N PHE A 104 3.55 18.51 4.39
CA PHE A 104 4.35 17.30 4.31
C PHE A 104 4.20 16.62 2.95
N GLY A 105 2.98 16.47 2.45
CA GLY A 105 2.70 15.92 1.12
C GLY A 105 3.38 16.70 0.00
N ALA A 106 3.41 18.03 0.07
CA ALA A 106 4.14 18.84 -0.91
C ALA A 106 5.65 18.55 -0.91
N GLU A 107 6.26 18.33 0.27
CA GLU A 107 7.65 17.91 0.36
C GLU A 107 7.86 16.50 -0.23
N LEU A 108 6.97 15.56 0.08
CA LEU A 108 7.02 14.21 -0.48
C LEU A 108 6.90 14.23 -2.02
N ALA A 109 6.01 15.05 -2.57
CA ALA A 109 5.82 15.19 -4.02
C ALA A 109 7.10 15.60 -4.75
N GLY A 110 7.93 16.45 -4.13
CA GLY A 110 9.23 16.85 -4.68
C GLY A 110 10.31 15.76 -4.62
N LEU A 111 10.09 14.68 -3.87
CA LEU A 111 11.07 13.62 -3.61
C LEU A 111 10.67 12.26 -4.19
N PHE A 112 9.37 11.98 -4.29
CA PHE A 112 8.85 10.62 -4.51
C PHE A 112 8.68 10.25 -5.98
N VAL A 113 8.80 11.21 -6.90
CA VAL A 113 8.70 10.97 -8.34
C VAL A 113 9.78 11.75 -9.08
N ASN A 114 10.33 11.15 -10.12
CA ASN A 114 11.25 11.78 -11.06
C ASN A 114 10.94 11.31 -12.50
N GLY A 115 11.84 11.60 -13.46
CA GLY A 115 11.66 11.23 -14.87
C GLY A 115 11.53 9.72 -15.13
N ASP A 116 11.98 8.87 -14.20
CA ASP A 116 11.94 7.41 -14.30
C ASP A 116 10.75 6.79 -13.52
N GLY A 117 9.81 7.63 -13.05
CA GLY A 117 8.69 7.20 -12.21
C GLY A 117 8.96 7.38 -10.72
N CYS A 118 8.43 6.51 -9.86
CA CYS A 118 8.63 6.67 -8.43
C CYS A 118 10.06 6.33 -7.97
N THR A 119 10.52 7.05 -6.95
CA THR A 119 11.90 7.02 -6.46
C THR A 119 12.10 6.00 -5.34
N ASP A 120 13.36 5.79 -4.93
CA ASP A 120 13.70 4.91 -3.81
C ASP A 120 13.02 5.32 -2.49
N PRO A 121 12.98 6.62 -2.10
CA PRO A 121 12.22 7.07 -0.92
C PRO A 121 10.72 6.73 -0.99
N ALA A 122 10.09 6.79 -2.17
CA ALA A 122 8.69 6.42 -2.33
C ALA A 122 8.47 4.92 -2.05
N ARG A 123 9.27 4.06 -2.70
CA ARG A 123 9.24 2.60 -2.49
C ARG A 123 9.51 2.23 -1.03
N ALA A 124 10.51 2.88 -0.42
CA ALA A 124 10.86 2.63 0.97
C ALA A 124 9.75 3.09 1.93
N SER A 125 9.02 4.16 1.61
CA SER A 125 7.87 4.62 2.42
C SER A 125 6.69 3.67 2.32
N ILE A 126 6.41 3.11 1.13
CA ILE A 126 5.40 2.06 0.94
C ILE A 126 5.75 0.84 1.81
N ARG A 127 7.02 0.39 1.78
CA ARG A 127 7.49 -0.70 2.64
C ARG A 127 7.37 -0.34 4.12
N LEU A 128 7.78 0.86 4.53
CA LEU A 128 7.72 1.31 5.92
C LEU A 128 6.30 1.27 6.47
N GLY A 129 5.32 1.71 5.68
CA GLY A 129 3.89 1.67 6.06
C GLY A 129 3.42 0.25 6.39
N PHE A 130 3.85 -0.76 5.62
CA PHE A 130 3.58 -2.16 5.93
C PHE A 130 4.32 -2.62 7.19
N HIS A 131 5.63 -2.37 7.30
CA HIS A 131 6.44 -2.90 8.41
C HIS A 131 6.03 -2.33 9.77
N ASP A 132 5.57 -1.08 9.83
CA ASP A 132 4.99 -0.48 11.03
C ASP A 132 3.66 -1.19 11.37
N ALA A 133 2.70 -1.15 10.43
CA ALA A 133 1.36 -1.68 10.63
C ALA A 133 1.28 -3.19 10.89
N ALA A 134 2.18 -3.97 10.32
CA ALA A 134 2.12 -5.43 10.35
C ALA A 134 2.67 -6.04 11.65
N GLY A 135 3.22 -5.23 12.57
CA GLY A 135 3.55 -5.61 13.94
C GLY A 135 2.35 -5.94 14.84
N TRP A 136 1.15 -6.10 14.28
CA TRP A 136 -0.09 -6.37 15.01
C TRP A 136 -0.70 -7.74 14.67
N SER A 137 -1.48 -8.30 15.58
CA SER A 137 -2.41 -9.42 15.30
C SER A 137 -3.58 -9.41 16.27
N LYS A 138 -4.62 -10.22 16.02
CA LYS A 138 -5.73 -10.43 16.96
C LYS A 138 -5.30 -10.86 18.38
N ALA A 139 -4.06 -11.34 18.55
CA ALA A 139 -3.51 -11.79 19.82
C ALA A 139 -2.58 -10.79 20.50
N THR A 140 -2.28 -9.62 19.91
CA THR A 140 -1.31 -8.66 20.49
C THR A 140 -1.90 -7.76 21.58
N GLY A 141 -3.23 -7.73 21.74
CA GLY A 141 -3.88 -6.77 22.63
C GLY A 141 -3.65 -5.34 22.14
N PRO A 142 -3.29 -4.38 23.02
CA PRO A 142 -3.08 -2.98 22.65
C PRO A 142 -1.71 -2.72 21.97
N GLY A 143 -0.85 -3.75 21.84
CA GLY A 143 0.52 -3.57 21.33
C GLY A 143 0.63 -3.70 19.81
N GLY A 144 1.43 -2.80 19.22
CA GLY A 144 1.83 -2.78 17.81
C GLY A 144 0.71 -2.35 16.86
N GLY A 145 1.06 -2.25 15.57
CA GLY A 145 0.14 -1.82 14.53
C GLY A 145 0.61 -0.54 13.87
N ALA A 146 -0.30 0.19 13.26
CA ALA A 146 0.00 1.49 12.67
C ALA A 146 0.10 2.53 13.79
N ASP A 147 1.20 2.52 14.53
CA ASP A 147 1.41 3.34 15.73
C ASP A 147 2.78 4.06 15.75
N GLY A 148 3.57 3.93 14.68
CA GLY A 148 4.88 4.58 14.57
C GLY A 148 6.00 3.92 15.37
N SER A 149 5.71 2.81 16.05
CA SER A 149 6.66 2.08 16.90
C SER A 149 7.91 1.65 16.13
N LEU A 150 7.81 1.33 14.83
CA LEU A 150 8.97 0.97 14.03
C LEU A 150 10.06 2.06 13.98
N VAL A 151 9.65 3.33 14.08
CA VAL A 151 10.58 4.48 14.09
C VAL A 151 10.90 4.93 15.52
N LEU A 152 9.91 4.86 16.43
CA LEU A 152 9.99 5.41 17.79
C LEU A 152 10.58 4.44 18.81
N ALA A 153 10.46 3.13 18.61
CA ALA A 153 11.03 2.07 19.44
C ALA A 153 12.37 1.58 18.82
N PRO A 154 13.53 1.88 19.44
CA PRO A 154 14.84 1.53 18.88
C PRO A 154 15.06 0.04 18.63
N GLU A 155 14.35 -0.83 19.35
CA GLU A 155 14.45 -2.29 19.26
C GLU A 155 13.95 -2.82 17.92
N GLU A 156 12.96 -2.17 17.29
CA GLU A 156 12.29 -2.71 16.12
C GLU A 156 13.13 -2.63 14.85
N ILE A 157 13.74 -1.47 14.61
CA ILE A 157 14.60 -1.28 13.43
C ILE A 157 15.84 -2.20 13.46
N GLY A 158 16.20 -2.73 14.62
CA GLY A 158 17.29 -3.71 14.77
C GLY A 158 16.90 -5.16 14.45
N ARG A 159 15.64 -5.44 14.11
CA ARG A 159 15.17 -6.80 13.78
C ARG A 159 15.55 -7.16 12.35
N PRO A 160 16.01 -8.40 12.07
CA PRO A 160 16.45 -8.81 10.73
C PRO A 160 15.41 -8.62 9.61
N LEU A 161 14.11 -8.78 9.92
CA LEU A 161 13.05 -8.57 8.92
C LEU A 161 12.89 -7.10 8.51
N ASN A 162 13.44 -6.16 9.29
CA ASN A 162 13.43 -4.73 9.01
C ASN A 162 14.69 -4.25 8.28
N ASP A 163 15.65 -5.14 7.99
CA ASP A 163 16.89 -4.80 7.27
C ASP A 163 16.58 -4.04 5.97
N GLY A 164 17.31 -2.95 5.74
CA GLY A 164 17.14 -2.06 4.58
C GLY A 164 16.09 -0.95 4.76
N LEU A 165 15.45 -0.82 5.94
CA LEU A 165 14.59 0.31 6.29
C LEU A 165 15.33 1.45 7.00
N GLU A 166 16.60 1.29 7.33
CA GLU A 166 17.35 2.21 8.19
C GLU A 166 17.42 3.62 7.58
N GLU A 167 17.59 3.71 6.26
CA GLU A 167 17.64 4.99 5.55
C GLU A 167 16.29 5.72 5.63
N ILE A 168 15.18 5.03 5.35
CA ILE A 168 13.85 5.66 5.37
C ILE A 168 13.39 5.95 6.80
N VAL A 169 13.74 5.12 7.79
CA VAL A 169 13.53 5.41 9.22
C VAL A 169 14.32 6.65 9.63
N GLY A 170 15.58 6.76 9.20
CA GLY A 170 16.40 7.95 9.43
C GLY A 170 15.81 9.21 8.79
N GLN A 171 15.27 9.09 7.58
CA GLN A 171 14.60 10.20 6.90
C GLN A 171 13.27 10.57 7.57
N MET A 172 12.49 9.58 8.02
CA MET A 172 11.24 9.81 8.74
C MET A 172 11.49 10.54 10.06
N LYS A 173 12.57 10.23 10.78
CA LYS A 173 12.99 11.00 11.97
C LYS A 173 13.27 12.47 11.66
N LYS A 174 13.88 12.78 10.51
CA LYS A 174 14.13 14.17 10.08
C LYS A 174 12.82 14.89 9.75
N TRP A 175 11.92 14.24 9.01
CA TRP A 175 10.61 14.82 8.71
C TRP A 175 9.80 15.02 9.99
N PHE A 176 9.79 14.04 10.90
CA PHE A 176 9.09 14.15 12.16
C PHE A 176 9.64 15.28 13.03
N ALA A 177 10.96 15.47 13.10
CA ALA A 177 11.56 16.62 13.79
C ALA A 177 11.11 17.97 13.21
N LYS A 178 10.79 18.03 11.92
CA LYS A 178 10.29 19.24 11.24
C LYS A 178 8.78 19.47 11.42
N TYR A 179 7.98 18.41 11.45
CA TYR A 179 6.51 18.53 11.41
C TYR A 179 5.81 18.29 12.75
N SER A 180 6.47 17.63 13.72
CA SER A 180 5.89 17.29 15.02
C SER A 180 5.49 18.50 15.86
N GLU A 181 6.26 19.59 15.79
CA GLU A 181 5.90 20.84 16.49
C GLU A 181 4.59 21.47 15.97
N PHE A 182 4.16 21.09 14.76
CA PHE A 182 2.91 21.53 14.12
C PHE A 182 1.78 20.49 14.24
N GLY A 183 1.95 19.47 15.09
CA GLY A 183 0.91 18.49 15.41
C GLY A 183 0.88 17.23 14.53
N ALA A 184 1.91 16.97 13.72
CA ALA A 184 2.03 15.70 13.02
C ALA A 184 2.50 14.58 13.97
N GLY A 185 1.82 13.43 13.94
CA GLY A 185 2.24 12.21 14.64
C GLY A 185 3.10 11.31 13.75
N MET A 186 4.02 10.56 14.33
CA MET A 186 4.89 9.63 13.59
C MET A 186 4.07 8.57 12.87
N ALA A 187 3.11 7.94 13.55
CA ALA A 187 2.26 6.90 13.00
C ALA A 187 1.52 7.38 11.74
N ASP A 188 0.96 8.59 11.83
CA ASP A 188 0.27 9.22 10.71
C ASP A 188 1.23 9.61 9.59
N MET A 189 2.43 10.13 9.89
CA MET A 189 3.42 10.46 8.87
C MET A 189 3.89 9.22 8.11
N ILE A 190 4.05 8.08 8.77
CA ILE A 190 4.40 6.80 8.11
C ILE A 190 3.30 6.38 7.14
N GLN A 191 2.05 6.30 7.61
CA GLN A 191 0.94 5.84 6.77
C GLN A 191 0.61 6.85 5.66
N PHE A 192 0.73 8.15 5.93
CA PHE A 192 0.59 9.20 4.94
C PHE A 192 1.68 9.11 3.87
N ALA A 193 2.94 8.90 4.26
CA ALA A 193 4.05 8.76 3.31
C ALA A 193 3.91 7.50 2.46
N ALA A 194 3.42 6.39 3.01
CA ALA A 194 3.15 5.19 2.24
C ALA A 194 2.07 5.43 1.17
N ASN A 195 0.94 6.04 1.53
CA ASN A 195 -0.12 6.40 0.58
C ASN A 195 0.34 7.45 -0.45
N ALA A 196 1.16 8.43 -0.03
CA ALA A 196 1.79 9.38 -0.94
C ALA A 196 2.73 8.68 -1.93
N GLY A 197 3.52 7.71 -1.48
CA GLY A 197 4.36 6.86 -2.31
C GLY A 197 3.54 6.09 -3.34
N THR A 198 2.44 5.45 -2.90
CA THR A 198 1.52 4.75 -3.80
C THR A 198 0.93 5.67 -4.86
N VAL A 199 0.31 6.80 -4.50
CA VAL A 199 -0.35 7.68 -5.50
C VAL A 199 0.64 8.34 -6.46
N LEU A 200 1.86 8.65 -6.01
CA LEU A 200 2.89 9.30 -6.82
C LEU A 200 3.63 8.32 -7.75
N CYS A 201 3.67 7.02 -7.42
CA CYS A 201 3.98 6.01 -8.43
C CYS A 201 2.90 6.06 -9.54
N PRO A 202 3.28 6.31 -10.82
CA PRO A 202 2.33 6.38 -11.93
C PRO A 202 1.46 5.13 -12.00
N GLY A 203 0.13 5.32 -11.95
CA GLY A 203 -0.84 4.21 -11.92
C GLY A 203 -1.43 3.89 -10.54
N GLY A 204 -0.87 4.47 -9.47
CA GLY A 204 -1.30 4.21 -8.11
C GLY A 204 -2.67 4.80 -7.75
N PRO A 205 -3.45 4.13 -6.88
CA PRO A 205 -4.70 4.64 -6.35
C PRO A 205 -4.48 5.73 -5.27
N ARG A 206 -5.46 6.62 -5.12
CA ARG A 206 -5.55 7.58 -4.01
C ARG A 206 -6.28 6.94 -2.83
N VAL A 207 -5.56 6.16 -2.03
CA VAL A 207 -6.13 5.46 -0.87
C VAL A 207 -6.59 6.49 0.18
N VAL A 208 -7.77 6.25 0.77
CA VAL A 208 -8.26 7.07 1.90
C VAL A 208 -7.19 7.12 2.98
N THR A 209 -6.79 8.34 3.35
CA THR A 209 -5.68 8.58 4.28
C THR A 209 -6.20 9.28 5.51
N LEU A 210 -6.15 8.55 6.62
CA LEU A 210 -6.64 9.00 7.91
C LEU A 210 -5.49 9.52 8.76
N VAL A 211 -5.76 10.49 9.63
CA VAL A 211 -4.81 11.00 10.62
C VAL A 211 -5.47 11.15 11.99
N GLY A 212 -4.68 11.22 13.05
CA GLY A 212 -5.10 11.25 14.44
C GLY A 212 -4.74 9.98 15.22
N ARG A 213 -3.83 9.15 14.72
CA ARG A 213 -3.33 7.97 15.45
C ARG A 213 -2.59 8.40 16.71
N ARG A 214 -2.54 7.51 17.69
CA ARG A 214 -1.67 7.67 18.87
C ARG A 214 -0.31 7.07 18.53
N ASP A 215 0.74 7.85 18.71
CA ASP A 215 2.10 7.37 18.59
C ASP A 215 2.45 6.44 19.77
N SER A 216 3.21 5.39 19.50
CA SER A 216 3.74 4.46 20.49
C SER A 216 5.26 4.39 20.39
N SER A 217 5.96 4.46 21.53
CA SER A 217 7.38 4.10 21.62
C SER A 217 7.59 2.71 22.23
N GLU A 218 6.52 1.93 22.38
CA GLU A 218 6.60 0.53 22.77
C GLU A 218 6.78 -0.32 21.52
N ALA A 219 7.80 -1.17 21.49
CA ALA A 219 8.06 -2.05 20.37
C ALA A 219 6.90 -3.04 20.16
N ALA A 220 6.42 -3.15 18.93
CA ALA A 220 5.47 -4.16 18.51
C ALA A 220 5.99 -5.58 18.83
N PRO A 221 5.12 -6.56 19.13
CA PRO A 221 5.55 -7.93 19.36
C PRO A 221 6.32 -8.52 18.16
N ASP A 222 7.40 -9.24 18.45
CA ASP A 222 8.24 -9.86 17.41
C ASP A 222 7.56 -11.09 16.76
N GLY A 223 8.03 -11.48 15.58
CA GLY A 223 7.55 -12.67 14.86
C GLY A 223 6.23 -12.49 14.10
N LEU A 224 5.77 -11.25 13.94
CA LEU A 224 4.50 -10.91 13.26
C LEU A 224 4.66 -10.44 11.81
N LEU A 225 5.90 -10.28 11.34
CA LEU A 225 6.24 -9.95 9.96
C LEU A 225 6.54 -11.22 9.14
N PRO A 226 6.20 -11.25 7.84
CA PRO A 226 6.54 -12.34 6.93
C PRO A 226 8.02 -12.31 6.52
N ASP A 227 8.61 -13.49 6.33
CA ASP A 227 9.91 -13.67 5.66
C ASP A 227 9.72 -14.00 4.17
N VAL A 228 10.64 -13.55 3.33
CA VAL A 228 10.62 -13.80 1.87
C VAL A 228 10.75 -15.29 1.50
N ASN A 229 11.12 -16.16 2.45
CA ASN A 229 11.23 -17.61 2.27
C ASN A 229 10.09 -18.42 2.90
N ASP A 230 9.17 -17.75 3.59
CA ASP A 230 8.08 -18.41 4.30
C ASP A 230 7.15 -19.18 3.35
N PRO A 231 6.60 -20.33 3.79
CA PRO A 231 5.61 -21.06 3.01
C PRO A 231 4.26 -20.31 3.00
N ALA A 232 3.45 -20.56 1.96
CA ALA A 232 2.14 -19.92 1.79
C ALA A 232 1.22 -20.08 3.02
N ASP A 233 1.25 -21.23 3.71
CA ASP A 233 0.46 -21.44 4.93
C ASP A 233 0.82 -20.45 6.06
N LYS A 234 2.11 -20.18 6.27
CA LYS A 234 2.55 -19.23 7.27
C LYS A 234 2.17 -17.81 6.87
N LEU A 235 2.39 -17.45 5.61
CA LEU A 235 2.04 -16.13 5.06
C LEU A 235 0.53 -15.86 5.17
N VAL A 236 -0.31 -16.80 4.73
CA VAL A 236 -1.76 -16.70 4.86
C VAL A 236 -2.17 -16.64 6.33
N GLY A 237 -1.60 -17.47 7.20
CA GLY A 237 -1.90 -17.45 8.64
C GLY A 237 -1.58 -16.11 9.30
N LEU A 238 -0.44 -15.49 8.96
CA LEU A 238 -0.07 -14.16 9.45
C LEU A 238 -1.12 -13.11 9.09
N PHE A 239 -1.58 -13.08 7.83
CA PHE A 239 -2.51 -12.06 7.36
C PHE A 239 -3.95 -12.31 7.81
N VAL A 240 -4.41 -13.56 7.91
CA VAL A 240 -5.72 -13.87 8.51
C VAL A 240 -5.77 -13.43 9.98
N ASN A 241 -4.68 -13.63 10.73
CA ASN A 241 -4.54 -13.10 12.09
C ASN A 241 -4.44 -11.56 12.15
N LYS A 242 -4.34 -10.90 10.99
CA LYS A 242 -4.44 -9.44 10.82
C LYS A 242 -5.77 -9.01 10.20
N THR A 243 -6.80 -9.86 10.19
CA THR A 243 -8.12 -9.62 9.55
C THR A 243 -8.08 -9.46 8.02
N ILE A 244 -6.97 -9.83 7.39
CA ILE A 244 -6.75 -9.72 5.94
C ILE A 244 -6.90 -11.11 5.32
N SER A 245 -7.89 -11.23 4.44
CA SER A 245 -8.18 -12.47 3.71
C SER A 245 -7.04 -12.86 2.74
N PRO A 246 -6.97 -14.13 2.29
CA PRO A 246 -5.98 -14.51 1.28
C PRO A 246 -6.05 -13.69 -0.03
N PRO A 247 -7.23 -13.41 -0.63
CA PRO A 247 -7.31 -12.46 -1.74
C PRO A 247 -6.82 -11.06 -1.38
N GLY A 248 -7.02 -10.63 -0.13
CA GLY A 248 -6.53 -9.34 0.36
C GLY A 248 -5.00 -9.29 0.49
N LEU A 249 -4.38 -10.37 0.97
CA LEU A 249 -2.92 -10.55 0.94
C LEU A 249 -2.40 -10.47 -0.51
N ALA A 250 -3.06 -11.16 -1.44
CA ALA A 250 -2.70 -11.08 -2.85
C ALA A 250 -2.82 -9.66 -3.42
N ALA A 251 -3.78 -8.86 -2.95
CA ALA A 251 -3.90 -7.46 -3.37
C ALA A 251 -2.75 -6.59 -2.81
N LEU A 252 -2.40 -6.75 -1.53
CA LEU A 252 -1.33 -6.00 -0.86
C LEU A 252 0.05 -6.30 -1.43
N ILE A 253 0.36 -7.58 -1.70
CA ILE A 253 1.67 -7.97 -2.23
C ILE A 253 1.93 -7.41 -3.64
N GLY A 254 0.88 -6.98 -4.35
CA GLY A 254 1.01 -6.21 -5.58
C GLY A 254 1.88 -4.95 -5.44
N ALA A 255 2.06 -4.40 -4.24
CA ALA A 255 3.00 -3.32 -3.97
C ALA A 255 4.44 -3.64 -4.41
N HIS A 256 4.79 -4.92 -4.59
CA HIS A 256 6.07 -5.34 -5.15
C HIS A 256 6.30 -4.81 -6.58
N THR A 257 5.28 -4.37 -7.32
CA THR A 257 5.50 -3.65 -8.60
C THR A 257 6.35 -2.39 -8.43
N ALA A 258 6.28 -1.74 -7.27
CA ALA A 258 7.11 -0.59 -6.92
C ALA A 258 8.14 -0.99 -5.86
N SER A 259 9.02 -1.95 -6.16
CA SER A 259 10.00 -2.44 -5.18
C SER A 259 11.35 -2.85 -5.79
N ARG A 260 12.39 -2.84 -4.95
CA ARG A 260 13.74 -3.32 -5.24
C ARG A 260 14.32 -3.99 -4.00
N GLN A 261 14.88 -5.18 -4.16
CA GLN A 261 15.52 -5.90 -3.08
C GLN A 261 16.96 -5.40 -2.86
N ARG A 262 17.41 -5.26 -1.62
CA ARG A 262 18.79 -4.86 -1.30
C ARG A 262 19.54 -5.86 -0.41
N THR A 263 18.80 -6.60 0.41
CA THR A 263 19.36 -7.39 1.51
C THR A 263 19.16 -8.90 1.35
N VAL A 264 18.19 -9.33 0.52
CA VAL A 264 17.88 -10.76 0.33
C VAL A 264 18.99 -11.47 -0.45
N ASP A 265 19.44 -10.86 -1.54
CA ASP A 265 20.63 -11.28 -2.27
C ASP A 265 21.50 -10.05 -2.56
N ALA A 266 22.52 -9.86 -1.73
CA ALA A 266 23.45 -8.73 -1.84
C ALA A 266 24.20 -8.69 -3.19
N SER A 267 24.35 -9.83 -3.88
CA SER A 267 24.99 -9.87 -5.21
C SER A 267 24.10 -9.30 -6.31
N ARG A 268 22.78 -9.24 -6.08
CA ARG A 268 21.77 -8.69 -6.97
C ARG A 268 21.12 -7.43 -6.41
N ALA A 269 21.79 -6.71 -5.51
CA ALA A 269 21.23 -5.53 -4.86
C ALA A 269 20.64 -4.53 -5.88
N ASN A 270 19.48 -3.99 -5.55
CA ASN A 270 18.61 -3.16 -6.38
C ASN A 270 17.88 -3.88 -7.52
N ALA A 271 17.95 -5.21 -7.61
CA ALA A 271 17.11 -5.96 -8.53
C ALA A 271 15.62 -5.77 -8.17
N PRO A 272 14.77 -5.40 -9.14
CA PRO A 272 13.35 -5.16 -8.90
C PRO A 272 12.53 -6.46 -8.86
N GLN A 273 11.30 -6.38 -8.38
CA GLN A 273 10.36 -7.51 -8.36
C GLN A 273 9.51 -7.61 -9.64
N ASP A 274 9.59 -6.61 -10.52
CA ASP A 274 9.15 -6.66 -11.92
C ASP A 274 10.05 -5.79 -12.82
N SER A 275 9.80 -5.73 -14.13
CA SER A 275 10.61 -4.93 -15.05
C SER A 275 10.21 -3.44 -15.13
N THR A 276 9.21 -2.98 -14.38
CA THR A 276 8.73 -1.59 -14.37
C THR A 276 8.70 -0.99 -12.95
N PRO A 277 9.79 -1.05 -12.15
CA PRO A 277 9.80 -0.72 -10.71
C PRO A 277 9.51 0.75 -10.33
N GLY A 278 9.33 1.61 -11.34
CA GLY A 278 8.93 3.01 -11.19
C GLY A 278 7.46 3.25 -11.46
N VAL A 279 6.68 2.24 -11.85
CA VAL A 279 5.27 2.32 -12.23
C VAL A 279 4.46 1.42 -11.31
N TRP A 280 3.25 1.86 -10.96
CA TRP A 280 2.30 1.08 -10.17
C TRP A 280 1.34 0.36 -11.12
N ASP A 281 1.77 -0.79 -11.66
CA ASP A 281 1.03 -1.56 -12.66
C ASP A 281 0.87 -3.04 -12.28
N THR A 282 0.28 -3.84 -13.18
CA THR A 282 0.02 -5.28 -12.94
C THR A 282 1.12 -6.20 -13.45
N LEU A 283 2.26 -5.66 -13.93
CA LEU A 283 3.32 -6.46 -14.54
C LEU A 283 3.97 -7.41 -13.54
N TYR A 284 4.09 -7.01 -12.27
CA TYR A 284 4.45 -7.89 -11.16
C TYR A 284 3.66 -9.21 -11.15
N TYR A 285 2.34 -9.16 -11.26
CA TYR A 285 1.51 -10.37 -11.27
C TYR A 285 1.78 -11.23 -12.50
N GLN A 286 1.87 -10.60 -13.67
CA GLN A 286 2.14 -11.30 -14.94
C GLN A 286 3.49 -12.03 -14.90
N GLN A 287 4.54 -11.35 -14.43
CA GLN A 287 5.90 -11.90 -14.38
C GLN A 287 6.06 -12.94 -13.27
N THR A 288 5.38 -12.77 -12.13
CA THR A 288 5.38 -13.78 -11.06
C THR A 288 4.66 -15.06 -11.48
N LEU A 289 3.59 -14.96 -12.28
CA LEU A 289 2.84 -16.12 -12.78
C LEU A 289 3.54 -16.84 -13.94
N ASN A 290 4.05 -16.08 -14.90
CA ASN A 290 4.53 -16.61 -16.19
C ASN A 290 6.05 -16.77 -16.28
N GLY A 291 6.78 -16.25 -15.29
CA GLY A 291 8.24 -16.12 -15.32
C GLY A 291 8.65 -14.69 -15.68
N ALA A 292 9.76 -14.26 -15.09
CA ALA A 292 10.28 -12.91 -15.23
C ALA A 292 11.62 -12.91 -16.00
N PRO A 293 12.00 -11.79 -16.63
CA PRO A 293 13.33 -11.57 -17.18
C PRO A 293 14.45 -11.74 -16.14
N GLU A 294 15.70 -11.91 -16.60
CA GLU A 294 16.86 -12.18 -15.72
C GLU A 294 17.12 -11.06 -14.71
N GLU A 295 16.86 -9.81 -15.07
CA GLU A 295 17.03 -8.65 -14.21
C GLU A 295 16.08 -8.66 -13.00
N VAL A 296 14.94 -9.33 -13.09
CA VAL A 296 13.92 -9.39 -12.05
C VAL A 296 14.31 -10.42 -10.98
N PHE A 297 14.11 -10.05 -9.72
CA PHE A 297 14.28 -10.92 -8.56
C PHE A 297 12.91 -11.24 -7.96
N THR A 298 12.35 -12.38 -8.35
CA THR A 298 11.10 -12.90 -7.78
C THR A 298 11.37 -13.55 -6.43
N PHE A 299 10.73 -13.08 -5.35
CA PHE A 299 10.88 -13.72 -4.04
C PHE A 299 10.24 -15.11 -4.03
N LYS A 300 10.74 -15.97 -3.14
CA LYS A 300 10.18 -17.31 -2.94
C LYS A 300 8.74 -17.22 -2.40
N SER A 301 8.48 -16.28 -1.49
CA SER A 301 7.14 -15.94 -0.97
C SER A 301 6.16 -15.62 -2.11
N ASP A 302 6.58 -14.79 -3.05
CA ASP A 302 5.74 -14.34 -4.17
C ASP A 302 5.39 -15.53 -5.07
N THR A 303 6.37 -16.40 -5.31
CA THR A 303 6.20 -17.63 -6.09
C THR A 303 5.26 -18.64 -5.43
N VAL A 304 5.33 -18.81 -4.11
CA VAL A 304 4.44 -19.77 -3.42
C VAL A 304 3.03 -19.22 -3.29
N LEU A 305 2.86 -17.91 -3.08
CA LEU A 305 1.55 -17.26 -3.06
C LEU A 305 0.88 -17.22 -4.44
N SER A 306 1.63 -17.05 -5.52
CA SER A 306 1.03 -17.06 -6.87
C SER A 306 0.47 -18.43 -7.26
N LYS A 307 0.94 -19.50 -6.63
CA LYS A 307 0.55 -20.90 -6.88
C LYS A 307 -0.41 -21.48 -5.84
N ASP A 308 -0.54 -20.85 -4.68
CA ASP A 308 -1.40 -21.32 -3.60
C ASP A 308 -2.88 -21.21 -3.99
N SER A 309 -3.68 -22.23 -3.67
CA SER A 309 -5.10 -22.27 -4.04
C SER A 309 -5.96 -21.13 -3.46
N ARG A 310 -5.53 -20.51 -2.36
CA ARG A 310 -6.25 -19.43 -1.67
C ARG A 310 -5.95 -18.05 -2.25
N THR A 311 -4.73 -17.84 -2.76
CA THR A 311 -4.24 -16.54 -3.25
C THR A 311 -4.06 -16.50 -4.77
N GLY A 312 -3.70 -17.61 -5.40
CA GLY A 312 -3.46 -17.74 -6.84
C GLY A 312 -4.59 -17.25 -7.74
N PRO A 313 -5.88 -17.51 -7.44
CA PRO A 313 -6.99 -16.95 -8.22
C PRO A 313 -7.00 -15.41 -8.25
N ALA A 314 -6.61 -14.76 -7.15
CA ALA A 314 -6.51 -13.31 -7.09
C ALA A 314 -5.29 -12.79 -7.89
N PHE A 315 -4.14 -13.47 -7.82
CA PHE A 315 -2.99 -13.17 -8.69
C PHE A 315 -3.38 -13.18 -10.17
N GLN A 316 -4.13 -14.21 -10.60
CA GLN A 316 -4.60 -14.33 -11.99
C GLN A 316 -5.57 -13.20 -12.36
N ALA A 317 -6.50 -12.85 -11.47
CA ALA A 317 -7.46 -11.79 -11.71
C ALA A 317 -6.79 -10.40 -11.80
N PHE A 318 -5.75 -10.16 -11.00
CA PHE A 318 -5.03 -8.89 -11.01
C PHE A 318 -4.07 -8.74 -12.19
N ALA A 319 -3.53 -9.83 -12.74
CA ALA A 319 -2.55 -9.79 -13.83
C ALA A 319 -2.97 -8.93 -15.03
N ASP A 320 -4.26 -8.93 -15.40
CA ASP A 320 -4.79 -8.14 -16.51
C ASP A 320 -5.80 -7.06 -16.07
N GLY A 321 -5.83 -6.75 -14.76
CA GLY A 321 -6.92 -6.00 -14.14
C GLY A 321 -6.46 -4.81 -13.31
N GLN A 322 -5.81 -3.80 -13.90
CA GLN A 322 -5.34 -2.62 -13.15
C GLN A 322 -6.44 -1.95 -12.29
N PRO A 323 -7.65 -1.65 -12.81
CA PRO A 323 -8.69 -1.04 -11.97
C PRO A 323 -9.20 -1.97 -10.86
N LEU A 324 -9.20 -3.28 -11.12
CA LEU A 324 -9.58 -4.30 -10.14
C LEU A 324 -8.57 -4.32 -8.99
N TRP A 325 -7.28 -4.43 -9.33
CA TRP A 325 -6.21 -4.46 -8.36
C TRP A 325 -6.12 -3.14 -7.59
N ALA A 326 -6.22 -1.98 -8.25
CA ALA A 326 -6.16 -0.69 -7.58
C ALA A 326 -7.27 -0.54 -6.52
N ALA A 327 -8.50 -0.99 -6.83
CA ALA A 327 -9.60 -0.98 -5.87
C ALA A 327 -9.37 -1.97 -4.71
N ALA A 328 -8.87 -3.18 -5.00
CA ALA A 328 -8.55 -4.18 -3.98
C ALA A 328 -7.42 -3.70 -3.07
N TYR A 329 -6.32 -3.20 -3.63
CA TYR A 329 -5.19 -2.65 -2.90
C TYR A 329 -5.63 -1.52 -1.98
N ALA A 330 -6.43 -0.56 -2.46
CA ALA A 330 -6.89 0.54 -1.62
C ALA A 330 -7.71 0.07 -0.41
N ARG A 331 -8.59 -0.92 -0.59
CA ARG A 331 -9.37 -1.49 0.53
C ARG A 331 -8.48 -2.17 1.55
N GLU A 332 -7.57 -3.02 1.09
CA GLU A 332 -6.72 -3.79 2.00
C GLU A 332 -5.64 -2.94 2.64
N TYR A 333 -5.14 -1.90 1.96
CA TYR A 333 -4.20 -0.94 2.53
C TYR A 333 -4.88 -0.04 3.57
N LEU A 334 -6.12 0.38 3.34
CA LEU A 334 -6.91 1.07 4.38
C LEU A 334 -7.00 0.21 5.65
N ARG A 335 -7.37 -1.08 5.51
CA ARG A 335 -7.41 -2.03 6.63
C ARG A 335 -6.05 -2.19 7.30
N LEU A 336 -4.98 -2.40 6.53
CA LEU A 336 -3.61 -2.52 7.02
C LEU A 336 -3.21 -1.28 7.83
N SER A 337 -3.45 -0.07 7.32
CA SER A 337 -3.12 1.19 7.98
C SER A 337 -3.91 1.47 9.27
N LEU A 338 -4.89 0.63 9.60
CA LEU A 338 -5.75 0.73 10.78
C LEU A 338 -5.55 -0.42 11.78
N LEU A 339 -4.66 -1.38 11.50
CA LEU A 339 -4.32 -2.42 12.46
C LEU A 339 -3.74 -1.78 13.74
N GLY A 340 -4.19 -2.23 14.91
CA GLY A 340 -3.76 -1.69 16.21
C GLY A 340 -4.24 -0.28 16.56
N VAL A 341 -4.93 0.43 15.66
CA VAL A 341 -5.46 1.76 15.96
C VAL A 341 -6.70 1.64 16.84
N GLU A 342 -6.61 2.13 18.08
CA GLU A 342 -7.70 1.99 19.05
C GLU A 342 -8.74 3.12 18.97
N ASN A 343 -8.41 4.25 18.36
CA ASN A 343 -9.24 5.46 18.33
C ASN A 343 -9.77 5.80 16.91
N ILE A 344 -10.18 4.78 16.15
CA ILE A 344 -10.57 4.92 14.75
C ILE A 344 -11.77 5.86 14.59
N ASN A 345 -12.70 5.86 15.56
CA ASN A 345 -13.88 6.74 15.54
C ASN A 345 -13.53 8.24 15.62
N ASP A 346 -12.33 8.59 16.10
CA ASP A 346 -11.88 9.97 16.30
C ASP A 346 -10.86 10.45 15.26
N LEU A 347 -10.52 9.59 14.28
CA LEU A 347 -9.63 9.94 13.19
C LEU A 347 -10.23 11.02 12.29
N THR A 348 -9.41 11.61 11.44
CA THR A 348 -9.80 12.62 10.46
C THR A 348 -9.39 12.16 9.08
N ASP A 349 -10.32 12.24 8.12
CA ASP A 349 -9.99 12.02 6.71
C ASP A 349 -9.19 13.21 6.17
N CYS A 350 -7.93 12.94 5.85
CA CYS A 350 -7.01 13.90 5.24
C CYS A 350 -6.55 13.45 3.86
N THR A 351 -7.37 12.67 3.15
CA THR A 351 -7.09 12.28 1.77
C THR A 351 -6.92 13.49 0.86
N LYS A 352 -7.61 14.60 1.17
CA LYS A 352 -7.43 15.90 0.51
C LYS A 352 -5.99 16.42 0.51
N ALA A 353 -5.20 16.03 1.50
CA ALA A 353 -3.80 16.44 1.65
C ALA A 353 -2.82 15.59 0.81
N LEU A 354 -3.24 14.42 0.31
CA LEU A 354 -2.38 13.59 -0.53
C LEU A 354 -2.02 14.32 -1.84
N PRO A 355 -0.73 14.30 -2.25
CA PRO A 355 -0.30 14.86 -3.52
C PRO A 355 -1.10 14.35 -4.71
N PHE A 356 -1.38 15.24 -5.66
CA PHE A 356 -1.93 14.85 -6.95
C PHE A 356 -0.81 14.49 -7.91
N LYS A 357 -1.13 13.60 -8.85
CA LYS A 357 -0.28 13.35 -10.02
C LYS A 357 -0.04 14.70 -10.71
N GLY A 358 1.23 15.11 -10.84
CA GLY A 358 1.57 16.21 -11.73
C GLY A 358 1.14 15.83 -13.15
N ASN A 359 0.48 16.75 -13.86
CA ASN A 359 0.14 16.54 -15.27
C ASN A 359 1.39 16.41 -16.14
#